data_AF-A0A2T3LF92-F1
#
_entry.id   AF-A0A2T3LF92-F1
#
_cell.length_a   1.000
_cell.length_b   1.000
_cell.length_c   1.000
_cell.angle_alpha   90.00
_cell.angle_beta   90.00
_cell.angle_gamma   90.00
#
_symmetry.space_group_name_H-M   'P 1'
#
loop_
_entity.id
_entity.type
_entity.pdbx_description
1 polymer ?
#
loop_
_entity_poly.entity_id
_entity_poly.type
_entity_poly.pdbx_seq_one_letter_code
_entity_poly.pdbx_strand_id
1 'polypeptide(L)'
;MSKLKVVFVEDGGQASQLGIIVGDIVISYNGEVVNSKEVLLSLMELVKSHPQDIVPILVQRGGSFLSFDASSKSLGVKLEEVLEEAQEEKITFKANNNKMTIVDIQMPFWSMVVFMVKAAIAFIPAFFILSVIGTLIFTFMFAAIQ
;
A
#
# COMPACT_ATOMS: atom_id res chain seq x y z
N MET A 1 -0.50 12.79 -7.19
CA MET A 1 -1.20 12.91 -5.90
C MET A 1 -0.26 13.62 -4.96
N SER A 2 -0.62 14.83 -4.54
CA SER A 2 0.24 15.64 -3.68
C SER A 2 0.18 15.09 -2.26
N LYS A 3 1.33 14.89 -1.63
CA LYS A 3 1.45 14.44 -0.25
C LYS A 3 1.73 15.65 0.62
N LEU A 4 0.99 15.83 1.70
CA LEU A 4 1.21 16.97 2.61
C LEU A 4 2.26 16.60 3.65
N LYS A 5 3.47 17.13 3.48
CA LYS A 5 4.56 16.96 4.44
C LYS A 5 4.47 18.05 5.52
N VAL A 6 4.59 17.66 6.78
CA VAL A 6 4.68 18.56 7.92
C VAL A 6 6.07 19.21 7.89
N VAL A 7 6.09 20.51 7.64
CA VAL A 7 7.33 21.32 7.56
C VAL A 7 7.64 22.04 8.87
N PHE A 8 6.61 22.28 9.67
CA PHE A 8 6.73 23.01 10.93
C PHE A 8 5.65 22.55 11.90
N VAL A 9 6.06 22.36 13.16
CA VAL A 9 5.17 22.04 14.28
C VAL A 9 5.41 23.09 15.35
N GLU A 10 4.36 23.75 15.81
CA GLU A 10 4.46 24.73 16.90
C GLU A 10 4.76 24.03 18.23
N ASP A 11 5.79 24.50 18.94
CA ASP A 11 6.21 23.94 20.22
C ASP A 11 5.11 24.15 21.28
N GLY A 12 4.63 23.05 21.88
CA GLY A 12 3.51 23.06 22.81
C GLY A 12 2.12 23.07 22.15
N GLY A 13 2.05 23.15 20.82
CA GLY A 13 0.82 22.98 20.04
C GLY A 13 0.30 21.55 20.09
N GLN A 14 -0.95 21.35 19.69
CA GLN A 14 -1.59 20.04 19.75
C GLN A 14 -0.86 18.98 18.92
N ALA A 15 -0.38 19.34 17.73
CA ALA A 15 0.43 18.45 16.91
C ALA A 15 1.71 17.98 17.63
N SER A 16 2.38 18.87 18.37
CA SER A 16 3.56 18.53 19.19
C SER A 16 3.20 17.59 20.35
N GLN A 17 2.09 17.85 21.04
CA GLN A 17 1.60 17.01 22.15
C GLN A 17 1.21 15.61 21.70
N LEU A 18 0.68 15.50 20.47
CA LEU A 18 0.36 14.22 19.84
C LEU A 18 1.61 13.49 19.34
N GLY A 19 2.78 14.13 19.35
CA GLY A 19 4.02 13.55 18.86
C GLY A 19 4.15 13.55 17.35
N ILE A 20 3.39 14.41 16.65
CA ILE A 20 3.60 14.70 15.22
C ILE A 20 4.88 15.52 15.10
N ILE A 21 5.76 15.12 14.18
CA ILE A 21 7.07 15.76 13.99
C ILE A 21 7.22 16.30 12.56
N VAL A 22 8.15 17.22 12.39
CA VAL A 22 8.58 17.68 11.08
C VAL A 22 9.09 16.49 10.26
N GLY A 23 8.57 16.34 9.04
CA GLY A 23 8.86 15.21 8.16
C GLY A 23 7.73 14.20 8.02
N ASP A 24 6.72 14.24 8.89
CA ASP A 24 5.52 13.40 8.78
C ASP A 24 4.72 13.77 7.52
N ILE A 25 4.10 12.77 6.89
CA ILE A 25 3.19 12.99 5.76
C ILE A 25 1.76 12.77 6.22
N VAL A 26 0.91 13.79 6.18
CA VAL A 26 -0.52 13.67 6.49
C VAL A 26 -1.22 12.94 5.36
N ILE A 27 -1.88 11.83 5.69
CA ILE A 27 -2.61 10.97 4.74
C ILE A 27 -4.11 11.14 4.90
N SER A 28 -4.60 11.24 6.13
CA SER A 28 -6.02 11.45 6.39
C SER A 28 -6.26 12.33 7.62
N TYR A 29 -7.41 12.99 7.61
CA TYR A 29 -7.91 13.80 8.70
C TYR A 29 -9.39 13.50 8.87
N ASN A 30 -9.80 13.10 10.08
CA ASN A 30 -11.17 12.67 10.37
C ASN A 30 -11.65 11.48 9.50
N GLY A 31 -10.74 10.57 9.12
CA GLY A 31 -11.03 9.44 8.23
C GLY A 31 -11.11 9.78 6.73
N GLU A 32 -11.05 11.05 6.36
CA GLU A 32 -11.06 11.52 4.98
C GLU A 32 -9.64 11.66 4.42
N VAL A 33 -9.42 11.22 3.18
CA VAL A 33 -8.08 11.23 2.56
C VAL A 33 -7.68 12.64 2.17
N VAL A 34 -6.51 13.05 2.63
CA VAL A 34 -5.96 14.38 2.40
C VAL A 34 -4.91 14.31 1.27
N ASN A 35 -5.31 14.74 0.09
CA ASN A 35 -4.45 14.74 -1.10
C ASN A 35 -3.99 16.14 -1.54
N SER A 36 -4.48 17.18 -0.89
CA SER A 36 -4.11 18.57 -1.17
C SER A 36 -4.38 19.46 0.03
N LYS A 37 -3.74 20.63 0.06
CA LYS A 37 -3.86 21.60 1.14
C LYS A 37 -5.29 22.14 1.24
N GLU A 38 -5.97 22.32 0.11
CA GLU A 38 -7.35 22.80 0.02
C GLU A 38 -8.33 21.80 0.65
N VAL A 39 -8.11 20.50 0.39
CA VAL A 39 -8.91 19.42 0.98
C VAL A 39 -8.71 19.40 2.49
N LEU A 40 -7.46 19.50 2.97
CA LEU A 40 -7.18 19.56 4.40
C LEU A 40 -7.86 20.76 5.06
N LEU A 41 -7.74 21.95 4.48
CA LEU A 41 -8.36 23.17 5.00
C LEU A 41 -9.88 23.05 5.05
N SER A 42 -10.48 22.45 4.03
CA SER A 42 -11.93 22.22 3.96
C SER A 42 -12.40 21.23 5.02
N LEU A 43 -11.65 20.15 5.26
CA LEU A 43 -11.94 19.18 6.33
C LEU A 43 -11.76 19.79 7.72
N MET A 44 -10.71 20.60 7.92
CA MET A 44 -10.51 21.35 9.16
C MET A 44 -11.67 22.31 9.42
N GLU A 45 -12.17 23.00 8.38
CA GLU A 45 -13.30 23.92 8.51
C GLU A 45 -14.62 23.19 8.77
N LEU A 46 -14.83 22.05 8.11
CA LEU A 46 -15.98 21.17 8.35
C LEU A 46 -16.01 20.69 9.81
N VAL A 47 -14.86 20.25 10.34
CA VAL A 47 -14.75 19.78 11.72
C VAL A 47 -14.89 20.90 12.75
N LYS A 48 -14.45 22.13 12.44
CA LYS A 48 -14.76 23.29 13.30
C LYS A 48 -16.25 23.59 13.38
N SER A 49 -16.98 23.39 12.28
CA SER A 49 -18.43 23.62 12.22
C SER A 49 -19.24 22.57 12.99
N HIS A 50 -18.69 21.37 13.18
CA HIS A 50 -19.29 20.26 13.93
C HIS A 50 -18.26 19.71 14.92
N PRO A 51 -18.14 20.30 16.13
CA PRO A 51 -17.11 19.93 17.09
C PRO A 51 -17.30 18.48 17.53
N GLN A 52 -16.52 17.59 16.93
CA GLN A 52 -16.23 16.28 17.49
C GLN A 52 -15.12 16.44 18.53
N ASP A 53 -15.27 15.81 19.69
CA ASP A 53 -14.28 15.96 20.77
C ASP A 53 -12.90 15.41 20.37
N ILE A 54 -12.88 14.43 19.47
CA ILE A 54 -11.68 13.70 19.02
C ILE A 54 -11.74 13.49 17.50
N VAL A 55 -10.66 13.82 16.81
CA VAL A 55 -10.49 13.76 15.36
C VAL A 55 -9.26 12.91 15.05
N PRO A 56 -9.44 11.71 14.48
CA PRO A 56 -8.31 10.86 14.14
C PRO A 56 -7.55 11.41 12.92
N ILE A 57 -6.23 11.43 13.01
CA ILE A 57 -5.31 11.89 11.98
C ILE A 57 -4.33 10.78 11.68
N LEU A 58 -4.22 10.39 10.41
CA LEU A 58 -3.23 9.42 9.97
C LEU A 58 -2.04 10.14 9.33
N VAL A 59 -0.85 9.85 9.83
CA VAL A 59 0.41 10.32 9.24
C VAL A 59 1.33 9.17 8.89
N GLN A 60 2.19 9.36 7.89
CA GLN A 60 3.24 8.44 7.51
C GLN A 60 4.59 8.95 8.03
N ARG A 61 5.29 8.13 8.81
CA ARG A 61 6.64 8.39 9.28
C ARG A 61 7.55 7.22 8.92
N GLY A 62 8.57 7.46 8.10
CA GLY A 62 9.54 6.42 7.73
C GLY A 62 8.95 5.16 7.09
N GLY A 63 7.78 5.26 6.45
CA GLY A 63 7.07 4.12 5.86
C GLY A 63 6.00 3.50 6.76
N SER A 64 5.98 3.79 8.06
CA SER A 64 4.94 3.34 9.00
C SER A 64 3.80 4.35 9.11
N PHE A 65 2.57 3.85 9.28
CA PHE A 65 1.38 4.66 9.52
C PHE A 65 1.18 4.85 11.02
N LEU A 66 1.02 6.09 11.45
CA LEU A 66 0.77 6.47 12.84
C LEU A 66 -0.60 7.17 12.89
N SER A 67 -1.46 6.74 13.82
CA SER A 67 -2.75 7.37 14.07
C SER A 67 -2.68 8.21 15.33
N PHE A 68 -3.12 9.45 15.23
CA PHE A 68 -3.14 10.41 16.32
C PHE A 68 -4.52 10.99 16.50
N ASP A 69 -5.01 11.00 17.73
CA ASP A 69 -6.34 11.46 18.09
C ASP A 69 -6.26 12.93 18.54
N ALA A 70 -6.53 13.85 17.61
CA ALA A 70 -6.45 15.28 17.85
C ALA A 70 -7.79 15.88 18.27
N SER A 71 -7.81 16.77 19.25
CA SER A 71 -9.04 17.50 19.62
C SER A 71 -9.33 18.63 18.61
N SER A 72 -10.57 18.71 18.11
CA SER A 72 -11.02 19.61 17.02
C SER A 72 -10.81 21.11 17.25
N LYS A 73 -10.41 21.54 18.45
CA LYS A 73 -10.44 22.94 18.87
C LYS A 73 -9.29 23.79 18.29
N SER A 74 -8.12 23.22 17.96
CA SER A 74 -7.00 23.93 17.33
C SER A 74 -5.77 23.03 17.17
N LEU A 75 -5.36 22.72 15.93
CA LEU A 75 -4.16 21.92 15.67
C LEU A 75 -2.82 22.67 15.74
N GLY A 76 -2.80 24.00 15.54
CA GLY A 76 -1.56 24.81 15.62
C GLY A 76 -0.47 24.48 14.59
N VAL A 77 -0.84 24.11 13.34
CA VAL A 77 0.15 23.70 12.30
C VAL A 77 0.18 24.67 11.13
N LYS A 78 1.38 25.09 10.70
CA LYS A 78 1.63 25.83 9.45
C LYS A 78 2.22 24.89 8.41
N LEU A 79 1.63 24.87 7.21
CA LEU A 79 2.00 23.97 6.11
C LEU A 79 2.39 24.77 4.86
N GLU A 80 3.66 24.66 4.45
CA GLU A 80 4.21 25.20 3.21
C GLU A 80 4.31 24.10 2.15
N GLU A 81 4.01 24.46 0.91
CA GLU A 81 4.01 23.55 -0.24
C GLU A 81 5.42 23.46 -0.82
N VAL A 82 6.06 22.30 -0.68
CA VAL A 82 7.39 22.03 -1.22
C VAL A 82 7.23 21.30 -2.55
N LEU A 83 7.45 22.03 -3.65
CA LEU A 83 7.62 21.47 -4.99
C LEU A 83 9.07 21.04 -5.15
N GLU A 84 9.32 19.74 -5.29
CA GLU A 84 10.62 19.22 -5.76
C GLU A 84 10.48 18.74 -7.20
N GLU A 85 11.26 19.35 -8.08
CA GLU A 85 11.46 18.97 -9.47
C GLU A 85 12.60 17.93 -9.60
N ALA A 86 12.37 16.96 -10.50
CA ALA A 86 13.36 16.17 -11.27
C ALA A 86 14.15 15.06 -10.50
N GLN A 87 14.33 13.81 -10.95
CA GLN A 87 14.06 13.09 -12.20
C GLN A 87 13.84 11.58 -11.92
N GLU A 88 13.23 10.97 -12.93
CA GLU A 88 12.89 9.56 -13.16
C GLU A 88 13.88 8.49 -12.63
N GLU A 89 13.34 7.53 -11.88
CA GLU A 89 13.57 6.13 -12.20
C GLU A 89 12.24 5.45 -12.52
N LYS A 90 12.20 4.90 -13.72
CA LYS A 90 11.05 4.36 -14.42
C LYS A 90 10.80 2.94 -13.95
N ILE A 91 9.79 2.71 -13.12
CA ILE A 91 9.02 1.46 -13.18
C ILE A 91 7.54 1.82 -13.37
N THR A 92 7.17 1.88 -14.64
CA THR A 92 5.81 1.85 -15.13
C THR A 92 5.10 0.61 -14.59
N PHE A 93 4.16 0.79 -13.65
CA PHE A 93 3.02 -0.12 -13.54
C PHE A 93 1.75 0.62 -13.92
N LYS A 94 1.18 0.14 -15.01
CA LYS A 94 -0.04 0.60 -15.68
C LYS A 94 -1.21 0.62 -14.70
N ALA A 95 -1.97 1.70 -14.75
CA ALA A 95 -3.11 2.02 -13.90
C ALA A 95 -4.19 0.92 -13.87
N ASN A 96 -4.52 0.48 -12.66
CA ASN A 96 -5.88 0.11 -12.26
C ASN A 96 -6.12 0.63 -10.84
N ASN A 97 -7.37 0.94 -10.53
CA ASN A 97 -7.81 2.15 -9.84
C ASN A 97 -7.81 2.03 -8.31
N ASN A 98 -7.22 0.96 -7.76
CA ASN A 98 -7.20 0.69 -6.32
C ASN A 98 -5.83 0.10 -5.96
N LYS A 99 -4.80 0.95 -5.83
CA LYS A 99 -3.48 0.52 -5.33
C LYS A 99 -3.47 0.55 -3.81
N MET A 100 -4.00 -0.51 -3.19
CA MET A 100 -3.76 -0.85 -1.80
C MET A 100 -2.45 -1.63 -1.73
N THR A 101 -1.37 -1.01 -1.25
CA THR A 101 -0.21 -1.74 -0.74
C THR A 101 -0.49 -2.16 0.69
N ILE A 102 -1.40 -3.13 0.87
CA ILE A 102 -1.48 -3.88 2.12
C ILE A 102 -0.43 -4.98 2.00
N VAL A 103 0.76 -4.68 2.52
CA VAL A 103 1.76 -5.70 2.83
C VAL A 103 1.25 -6.43 4.06
N ASP A 104 0.34 -7.37 3.84
CA ASP A 104 0.05 -8.50 4.74
C ASP A 104 -1.04 -9.38 4.11
N ILE A 105 -0.82 -9.79 2.87
CA ILE A 105 -1.47 -11.00 2.38
C ILE A 105 -0.55 -12.15 2.81
N GLN A 106 -0.65 -12.52 4.09
CA GLN A 106 -0.26 -13.87 4.50
C GLN A 106 -1.05 -14.80 3.58
N MET A 107 -0.39 -15.50 2.66
CA MET A 107 -1.06 -16.48 1.83
C MET A 107 -1.37 -17.68 2.74
N PRO A 108 -2.62 -17.87 3.20
CA PRO A 108 -2.92 -18.89 4.18
C PRO A 108 -2.56 -20.26 3.62
N PHE A 109 -2.15 -21.20 4.48
CA PHE A 109 -1.63 -22.51 4.10
C PHE A 109 -2.49 -23.24 3.04
N TRP A 110 -3.81 -23.12 3.17
CA TRP A 110 -4.76 -23.71 2.23
C TRP A 110 -4.69 -23.14 0.81
N SER A 111 -4.40 -21.84 0.65
CA SER A 111 -4.21 -21.23 -0.66
C SER A 111 -2.93 -21.72 -1.35
N MET A 112 -1.88 -22.01 -0.57
CA MET A 112 -0.64 -22.58 -1.08
C MET A 112 -0.84 -24.04 -1.53
N VAL A 113 -1.56 -24.84 -0.73
CA VAL A 113 -1.84 -26.25 -1.04
C VAL A 113 -2.72 -26.39 -2.29
N VAL A 114 -3.79 -25.62 -2.39
CA VAL A 114 -4.69 -25.69 -3.56
C VAL A 114 -3.97 -25.28 -4.84
N PHE A 115 -3.04 -24.32 -4.77
CA PHE A 115 -2.21 -23.95 -5.91
C PHE A 115 -1.33 -25.12 -6.38
N MET A 116 -0.64 -25.79 -5.46
CA MET A 116 0.19 -26.95 -5.78
C MET A 116 -0.64 -28.13 -6.32
N VAL A 117 -1.82 -28.37 -5.74
CA VAL A 117 -2.74 -29.41 -6.22
C VAL A 117 -3.25 -29.10 -7.63
N LYS A 118 -3.59 -27.84 -7.92
CA LYS A 118 -4.00 -27.41 -9.27
C LYS A 118 -2.87 -27.57 -10.28
N ALA A 119 -1.64 -27.22 -9.92
CA ALA A 119 -0.48 -27.40 -10.78
C ALA A 119 -0.21 -28.89 -11.07
N ALA A 120 -0.33 -29.76 -10.07
CA ALA A 120 -0.14 -31.20 -10.23
C ALA A 120 -1.21 -31.83 -11.15
N ILE A 121 -2.48 -31.47 -10.97
CA ILE A 121 -3.58 -31.96 -11.81
C ILE A 121 -3.43 -31.48 -13.26
N ALA A 122 -2.97 -30.24 -13.45
CA ALA A 122 -2.68 -29.72 -14.79
C ALA A 122 -1.54 -30.47 -15.52
N PHE A 123 -0.68 -31.19 -14.80
CA PHE A 123 0.42 -31.97 -15.38
C PHE A 123 -0.03 -33.34 -15.92
N ILE A 124 -1.20 -33.83 -15.53
CA ILE A 124 -1.70 -35.16 -15.89
C ILE A 124 -1.76 -35.37 -17.41
N PRO A 125 -2.31 -34.43 -18.23
CA PRO A 125 -2.36 -34.60 -19.68
C PRO A 125 -0.97 -34.65 -20.32
N ALA A 126 -0.05 -33.81 -19.84
CA ALA A 126 1.32 -33.79 -20.35
C ALA A 126 2.06 -35.09 -20.04
N PHE A 127 1.86 -35.64 -18.84
CA PHE A 127 2.48 -36.89 -18.43
C PHE A 127 2.02 -38.09 -19.28
N PHE A 128 0.74 -38.12 -19.67
CA PHE A 128 0.22 -39.15 -20.56
C PHE A 128 0.87 -39.09 -21.95
N ILE A 129 0.98 -37.90 -22.54
CA ILE A 129 1.63 -37.69 -23.83
C ILE A 129 3.11 -38.07 -23.76
N LEU A 130 3.78 -37.65 -22.68
CA LEU A 130 5.19 -37.95 -22.45
C LEU A 130 5.43 -39.46 -22.32
N SER A 131 4.52 -40.18 -21.63
CA SER A 131 4.60 -41.64 -21.49
C SER A 131 4.53 -42.35 -22.85
N VAL A 132 3.61 -41.96 -23.73
CA VAL A 132 3.47 -42.56 -25.07
C VAL A 132 4.69 -42.29 -25.95
N ILE A 133 5.19 -41.07 -25.97
CA ILE A 133 6.37 -40.74 -26.78
C ILE A 133 7.62 -41.43 -26.24
N GLY A 134 7.77 -41.45 -24.91
CA GLY A 134 8.86 -42.14 -24.23
C GLY A 134 8.92 -43.61 -24.61
N THR A 135 7.81 -44.35 -24.54
CA THR A 135 7.80 -45.77 -24.89
C THR A 135 8.15 -46.04 -26.35
N LEU A 136 7.71 -45.19 -27.28
CA LEU A 136 8.08 -45.30 -28.69
C LEU A 136 9.58 -45.13 -28.91
N ILE A 137 10.19 -44.10 -28.30
CA ILE A 137 11.63 -43.85 -28.40
C ILE A 137 12.42 -44.99 -27.77
N PHE A 138 12.04 -45.41 -26.56
CA PHE A 138 12.71 -46.50 -25.85
C PHE A 138 12.62 -47.82 -26.63
N THR A 139 11.47 -48.13 -27.22
CA THR A 139 11.30 -49.35 -28.04
C THR A 139 12.18 -49.29 -29.29
N PHE A 140 12.21 -48.15 -29.98
CA PHE A 140 13.04 -47.96 -31.16
C PHE A 140 14.54 -48.07 -30.84
N MET A 141 15.00 -47.42 -29.75
CA MET A 141 16.37 -47.54 -29.29
C MET A 141 16.74 -48.98 -28.91
N PHE A 142 15.86 -49.67 -28.18
CA PHE A 142 16.11 -51.04 -27.77
C PHE A 142 16.24 -51.98 -28.97
N ALA A 143 15.36 -51.83 -29.97
CA ALA A 143 15.42 -52.58 -31.21
C ALA A 143 16.67 -52.27 -32.05
N ALA A 144 17.23 -51.06 -31.96
CA ALA A 144 18.44 -50.68 -32.69
C ALA A 144 19.74 -51.19 -32.03
N ILE A 145 19.69 -51.61 -30.76
CA ILE A 145 20.84 -52.09 -29.98
C ILE A 145 20.95 -53.63 -30.05
N GLN A 146 19.87 -54.34 -30.38
CA GLN A 146 19.83 -55.79 -30.53
C GLN A 146 20.27 -56.24 -31.93
#